data_AF-B2XYI0-F1
#
_entry.id   AF-B2XYI0-F1
#
_cell.length_a   1.000
_cell.length_b   1.000
_cell.length_c   1.000
_cell.angle_alpha   90.00
_cell.angle_beta   90.00
_cell.angle_gamma   90.00
#
_symmetry.space_group_name_H-M   'P 1'
#
loop_
_entity.id
_entity.type
_entity.pdbx_description
1 polymer ?
#
loop_
_entity_poly.entity_id
_entity_poly.type
_entity_poly.pdbx_seq_one_letter_code
_entity_poly.pdbx_strand_id
1 'polypeptide(L)'
;MIQSKKIIIKNILDDRLILVICTISVYLCKRERERMNSLLRGCNSTTRSIVSRYLLLPTATTTTTTTTPITTPITIDQLCFGFCNNNNETKNNNNYIRNNNNNNNNNNYFQQKRQYCTESMMMMMSNANQQMPFDQLKDLFIRHSFHYKSTLPENILSKVYSNETKFDGLQRLIESQSLPQSEIKKVSKELDELREQVNSWKVLLVKCQELRELEEMVSEVKDKEEKELMNQDLKEMVEQVKDSERALVMSLLPSDKDDEGNAIMEIRAGTGGSEAQLFALEMLGMYEGYAQTMGWKFEVLEIGWTDAVGNKACRDASASISGRGVFGFLKNESGVHRVQRIPETETMGRVHTSTVTVAILPEPKEVDIKIRDSELRIDVYRSSGNGGQSVNTTDSAVRITHLPTGTVVAMQDERSQLMNRAKAMKILRARLYEAERSRLHNERSSHRSSQIGDASRSEKIRTYNFPQDRVTDHRVNISTNNIESVMAGESLNDLIEEIILQLQTKDLDLILNKD
;
A
#
# COMPACT_ATOMS: atom_id res chain seq x y z
N MET A 1 -23.01 3.11 -57.37
CA MET A 1 -22.26 4.18 -56.66
C MET A 1 -21.43 3.66 -55.47
N ILE A 2 -20.97 2.39 -55.55
CA ILE A 2 -20.20 1.70 -54.49
C ILE A 2 -18.82 1.41 -55.08
N GLN A 3 -18.02 2.46 -55.29
CA GLN A 3 -16.61 2.31 -55.69
C GLN A 3 -15.68 3.42 -55.17
N SER A 4 -16.21 4.44 -54.49
CA SER A 4 -15.39 5.58 -54.00
C SER A 4 -15.07 5.56 -52.50
N LYS A 5 -15.46 4.53 -51.74
CA LYS A 5 -15.15 4.41 -50.29
C LYS A 5 -14.10 3.35 -49.92
N LYS A 6 -13.52 2.63 -50.90
CA LYS A 6 -12.52 1.58 -50.66
C LYS A 6 -11.06 2.03 -50.74
N ILE A 7 -10.80 3.30 -51.08
CA ILE A 7 -9.44 3.82 -51.27
C ILE A 7 -8.91 4.58 -50.03
N ILE A 8 -9.77 4.99 -49.10
CA ILE A 8 -9.35 5.79 -47.93
C ILE A 8 -8.88 4.93 -46.75
N ILE A 9 -9.24 3.63 -46.70
CA ILE A 9 -8.88 2.73 -45.57
C ILE A 9 -7.60 1.91 -45.89
N LYS A 10 -6.80 2.30 -46.88
CA LYS A 10 -5.57 1.57 -47.25
C LYS A 10 -4.27 2.23 -46.78
N ASN A 11 -4.30 3.47 -46.27
CA ASN A 11 -3.10 4.25 -45.96
C ASN A 11 -3.03 4.79 -44.51
N ILE A 12 -3.81 4.27 -43.56
CA ILE A 12 -3.74 4.69 -42.16
C ILE A 12 -3.62 3.47 -41.27
N LEU A 13 -2.46 2.82 -41.28
CA LEU A 13 -2.03 1.88 -40.25
C LEU A 13 -0.49 1.89 -40.31
N ASP A 14 0.09 2.96 -39.77
CA ASP A 14 1.52 3.04 -39.52
C ASP A 14 1.92 2.03 -38.44
N ASP A 15 3.10 1.43 -38.60
CA ASP A 15 3.70 0.42 -37.70
C ASP A 15 3.79 0.88 -36.23
N ARG A 16 3.65 2.19 -35.98
CA ARG A 16 3.63 2.79 -34.63
C ARG A 16 2.34 2.50 -33.85
N LEU A 17 1.20 2.31 -34.54
CA LEU A 17 -0.08 1.99 -33.88
C LEU A 17 -0.09 0.55 -33.35
N ILE A 18 0.65 -0.35 -34.00
CA ILE A 18 0.76 -1.77 -33.62
C ILE A 18 1.51 -1.90 -32.28
N LEU A 19 2.54 -1.09 -32.04
CA LEU A 19 3.26 -1.08 -30.75
C LEU A 19 2.36 -0.59 -29.60
N VAL A 20 1.55 0.45 -29.83
CA VAL A 20 0.62 0.99 -28.82
C VAL A 20 -0.45 -0.04 -28.45
N ILE A 21 -0.98 -0.77 -29.43
CA ILE A 21 -1.96 -1.84 -29.21
C ILE A 21 -1.34 -3.02 -28.44
N CYS A 22 -0.08 -3.38 -28.72
CA CYS A 22 0.64 -4.42 -27.96
C CYS A 22 0.90 -4.02 -26.50
N THR A 23 1.13 -2.75 -26.22
CA THR A 23 1.39 -2.25 -24.85
C THR A 23 0.11 -2.24 -23.99
N ILE A 24 -1.02 -1.90 -24.59
CA ILE A 24 -2.34 -1.87 -23.91
C ILE A 24 -2.87 -3.29 -23.62
N SER A 25 -2.44 -4.29 -24.39
CA SER A 25 -2.92 -5.68 -24.28
C SER A 25 -2.63 -6.36 -22.94
N VAL A 26 -1.64 -5.88 -22.17
CA VAL A 26 -1.24 -6.43 -20.85
C VAL A 26 -2.30 -6.14 -19.76
N TYR A 27 -3.17 -5.13 -19.96
CA TYR A 27 -4.12 -4.66 -18.95
C TYR A 27 -5.61 -4.97 -19.25
N LEU A 28 -5.91 -5.73 -20.31
CA LEU A 28 -7.30 -5.93 -20.74
C LEU A 28 -8.01 -7.08 -20.01
N CYS A 29 -9.18 -6.75 -19.46
CA CYS A 29 -10.16 -7.69 -18.90
C CYS A 29 -10.64 -8.72 -19.95
N LYS A 30 -11.07 -9.90 -19.50
CA LYS A 30 -11.43 -11.08 -20.34
C LYS A 30 -12.41 -10.74 -21.48
N ARG A 31 -13.40 -9.87 -21.22
CA ARG A 31 -14.42 -9.43 -22.18
C ARG A 31 -13.87 -8.56 -23.32
N GLU A 32 -12.86 -7.74 -23.05
CA GLU A 32 -12.18 -6.91 -24.05
C GLU A 32 -11.24 -7.75 -24.93
N ARG A 33 -10.64 -8.80 -24.35
CA ARG A 33 -9.78 -9.76 -25.06
C ARG A 33 -10.54 -10.56 -26.13
N GLU A 34 -11.78 -10.96 -25.84
CA GLU A 34 -12.66 -11.65 -26.80
C GLU A 34 -13.11 -10.72 -27.94
N ARG A 35 -13.33 -9.43 -27.65
CA ARG A 35 -13.62 -8.39 -28.66
C ARG A 35 -12.44 -8.13 -29.60
N MET A 36 -11.21 -8.06 -29.08
CA MET A 36 -10.02 -7.96 -29.91
C MET A 36 -9.84 -9.21 -30.81
N ASN A 37 -10.05 -10.40 -30.27
CA ASN A 37 -9.97 -11.64 -31.05
C ASN A 37 -11.01 -11.72 -32.17
N SER A 38 -12.19 -11.09 -31.99
CA SER A 38 -13.19 -10.91 -33.04
C SER A 38 -12.70 -9.96 -34.15
N LEU A 39 -12.11 -8.82 -33.80
CA LEU A 39 -11.57 -7.83 -34.74
C LEU A 39 -10.38 -8.38 -35.56
N LEU A 40 -9.56 -9.23 -34.96
CA LEU A 40 -8.42 -9.87 -35.63
C LEU A 40 -8.85 -10.91 -36.68
N ARG A 41 -10.11 -11.34 -36.71
CA ARG A 41 -10.62 -12.27 -37.74
C ARG A 41 -10.65 -11.65 -39.14
N GLY A 42 -10.57 -10.32 -39.26
CA GLY A 42 -10.49 -9.61 -40.55
C GLY A 42 -9.07 -9.35 -41.08
N CYS A 43 -8.03 -9.64 -40.30
CA CYS A 43 -6.64 -9.27 -40.64
C CYS A 43 -5.88 -10.38 -41.40
N ASN A 44 -4.84 -9.99 -42.14
CA ASN A 44 -3.96 -10.92 -42.86
C ASN A 44 -3.16 -11.83 -41.89
N SER A 45 -2.65 -12.97 -42.38
CA SER A 45 -1.99 -14.00 -41.57
C SER A 45 -0.75 -13.48 -40.84
N THR A 46 -0.01 -12.54 -41.44
CA THR A 46 1.18 -11.91 -40.86
C THR A 46 0.82 -11.07 -39.63
N THR A 47 -0.25 -10.27 -39.71
CA THR A 47 -0.71 -9.42 -38.60
C THR A 47 -1.24 -10.27 -37.44
N ARG A 48 -1.94 -11.37 -37.72
CA ARG A 48 -2.35 -12.32 -36.67
C ARG A 48 -1.17 -12.99 -35.98
N SER A 49 -0.11 -13.33 -36.72
CA SER A 49 1.08 -13.98 -36.17
C SER A 49 1.83 -13.07 -35.20
N ILE A 50 1.95 -11.78 -35.53
CA ILE A 50 2.59 -10.77 -34.67
C ILE A 50 1.77 -10.60 -33.38
N VAL A 51 0.46 -10.35 -33.50
CA VAL A 51 -0.41 -10.10 -32.35
C VAL A 51 -0.55 -11.33 -31.44
N SER A 52 -0.61 -12.54 -32.01
CA SER A 52 -0.65 -13.79 -31.24
C SER A 52 0.64 -14.07 -30.47
N ARG A 53 1.79 -13.54 -30.91
CA ARG A 53 3.09 -13.70 -30.25
C ARG A 53 3.23 -12.81 -29.01
N TYR A 54 2.44 -11.73 -28.91
CA TYR A 54 2.40 -10.80 -27.78
C TYR A 54 1.25 -11.05 -26.79
N LEU A 55 0.19 -11.78 -27.17
CA LEU A 55 -1.00 -12.04 -26.34
C LEU A 55 -0.99 -13.37 -25.57
N LEU A 56 0.00 -14.23 -25.79
CA LEU A 56 0.12 -15.52 -25.11
C LEU A 56 1.37 -15.53 -24.23
N LEU A 57 1.20 -15.47 -22.92
CA LEU A 57 2.15 -16.10 -21.99
C LEU A 57 1.75 -17.58 -21.87
N PRO A 58 2.60 -18.54 -22.27
CA PRO A 58 2.48 -19.92 -21.83
C PRO A 58 3.37 -20.13 -20.61
N THR A 59 2.78 -20.82 -19.63
CA THR A 59 3.47 -21.54 -18.57
C THR A 59 4.64 -22.38 -19.10
N ALA A 60 5.85 -22.08 -18.62
CA ALA A 60 7.07 -22.90 -18.46
C ALA A 60 7.65 -23.77 -19.63
N THR A 61 9.00 -23.78 -19.65
CA THR A 61 10.00 -24.74 -20.21
C THR A 61 10.63 -24.51 -21.61
N THR A 62 11.94 -24.22 -21.58
CA THR A 62 13.06 -24.56 -22.50
C THR A 62 12.85 -24.60 -24.02
N THR A 63 13.53 -23.72 -24.77
CA THR A 63 14.77 -24.03 -25.54
C THR A 63 15.29 -22.82 -26.34
N THR A 64 16.61 -22.83 -26.54
CA THR A 64 17.52 -21.92 -27.26
C THR A 64 17.11 -21.46 -28.65
N THR A 65 17.33 -20.17 -28.97
CA THR A 65 18.11 -19.74 -30.15
C THR A 65 18.53 -18.26 -30.10
N THR A 66 19.81 -18.07 -30.36
CA THR A 66 20.59 -16.84 -30.50
C THR A 66 20.15 -15.94 -31.66
N THR A 67 19.98 -14.64 -31.41
CA THR A 67 20.34 -13.55 -32.35
C THR A 67 20.71 -12.29 -31.55
N THR A 68 21.73 -11.59 -32.03
CA THR A 68 22.54 -10.54 -31.39
C THR A 68 21.80 -9.22 -31.10
N PRO A 69 22.20 -8.43 -30.09
CA PRO A 69 21.56 -7.16 -29.77
C PRO A 69 22.10 -6.03 -30.65
N ILE A 70 21.21 -5.23 -31.24
CA ILE A 70 21.56 -3.93 -31.80
C ILE A 70 21.57 -2.92 -30.64
N THR A 71 22.75 -2.37 -30.42
CA THR A 71 23.09 -1.31 -29.47
C THR A 71 22.58 0.06 -29.97
N THR A 72 21.70 0.71 -29.20
CA THR A 72 21.68 2.16 -28.82
C THR A 72 20.34 2.49 -28.16
N PRO A 73 20.28 3.18 -27.01
CA PRO A 73 19.02 3.63 -26.43
C PRO A 73 18.58 4.92 -27.15
N ILE A 74 17.45 4.88 -27.86
CA ILE A 74 16.76 6.08 -28.32
C ILE A 74 15.98 6.61 -27.12
N THR A 75 16.35 7.77 -26.61
CA THR A 75 15.65 8.45 -25.52
C THR A 75 14.31 9.02 -26.00
N ILE A 76 13.32 8.99 -25.12
CA ILE A 76 11.91 9.40 -25.37
C ILE A 76 11.80 10.83 -25.95
N ASP A 77 12.78 11.70 -25.69
CA ASP A 77 12.83 13.07 -26.21
C ASP A 77 13.01 13.18 -27.72
N GLN A 78 13.60 12.17 -28.40
CA GLN A 78 13.78 12.21 -29.85
C GLN A 78 12.49 11.89 -30.64
N LEU A 79 11.47 11.32 -30.00
CA LEU A 79 10.17 11.06 -30.63
C LEU A 79 9.26 12.30 -30.65
N CYS A 80 9.47 13.27 -29.75
CA CYS A 80 8.62 14.44 -29.60
C CYS A 80 8.95 15.58 -30.58
N PHE A 81 10.21 15.70 -31.04
CA PHE A 81 10.63 16.80 -31.91
C PHE A 81 10.13 16.71 -33.37
N GLY A 82 9.69 15.52 -33.82
CA GLY A 82 9.24 15.30 -35.21
C GLY A 82 7.80 15.75 -35.51
N PHE A 83 7.00 16.09 -34.51
CA PHE A 83 5.57 16.39 -34.68
C PHE A 83 5.25 17.88 -34.88
N CYS A 84 6.18 18.80 -34.63
CA CYS A 84 5.90 20.24 -34.62
C CYS A 84 5.97 20.97 -35.98
N ASN A 85 6.25 20.31 -37.11
CA ASN A 85 6.57 21.02 -38.35
C ASN A 85 5.69 20.75 -39.58
N ASN A 86 4.45 20.28 -39.42
CA ASN A 86 3.59 19.98 -40.57
C ASN A 86 2.15 20.49 -40.46
N ASN A 87 1.95 21.74 -40.05
CA ASN A 87 0.67 22.44 -40.23
C ASN A 87 0.89 23.85 -40.78
N ASN A 88 1.13 23.93 -42.09
CA ASN A 88 0.86 25.12 -42.88
C ASN A 88 -0.10 24.69 -44.00
N GLU A 89 -1.40 24.82 -43.77
CA GLU A 89 -2.36 25.11 -44.85
C GLU A 89 -3.70 25.57 -44.24
N THR A 90 -3.83 26.89 -44.13
CA THR A 90 -5.12 27.57 -44.07
C THR A 90 -5.64 27.72 -45.50
N LYS A 91 -6.91 27.31 -45.75
CA LYS A 91 -7.96 28.06 -46.48
C LYS A 91 -9.07 27.15 -47.05
N ASN A 92 -10.31 27.64 -46.90
CA ASN A 92 -11.55 27.29 -47.61
C ASN A 92 -12.15 25.90 -47.25
N ASN A 93 -13.44 25.73 -46.97
CA ASN A 93 -14.62 26.44 -47.44
C ASN A 93 -15.82 26.17 -46.52
N ASN A 94 -16.64 27.19 -46.35
CA ASN A 94 -18.05 27.08 -45.95
C ASN A 94 -18.82 26.16 -46.91
N ASN A 95 -19.68 25.32 -46.32
CA ASN A 95 -20.91 24.70 -46.85
C ASN A 95 -20.95 23.22 -46.46
N TYR A 96 -21.80 22.87 -45.49
CA TYR A 96 -22.73 21.72 -45.56
C TYR A 96 -23.56 21.67 -44.26
N ILE A 97 -24.49 22.61 -44.11
CA ILE A 97 -25.71 22.37 -43.33
C ILE A 97 -26.78 21.96 -44.34
N ARG A 98 -27.05 20.66 -44.47
CA ARG A 98 -28.39 20.12 -44.78
C ARG A 98 -28.41 18.59 -44.74
N ASN A 99 -29.40 18.09 -44.01
CA ASN A 99 -30.00 16.76 -44.06
C ASN A 99 -29.16 15.56 -43.58
N ASN A 100 -29.43 15.14 -42.34
CA ASN A 100 -30.06 13.83 -42.13
C ASN A 100 -30.67 13.73 -40.73
N ASN A 101 -32.01 13.71 -40.69
CA ASN A 101 -32.77 13.14 -39.59
C ASN A 101 -32.73 11.61 -39.69
N ASN A 102 -32.73 10.99 -38.50
CA ASN A 102 -33.02 9.60 -38.17
C ASN A 102 -31.83 8.64 -37.92
N ASN A 103 -31.78 8.24 -36.65
CA ASN A 103 -31.26 6.99 -36.07
C ASN A 103 -29.74 6.76 -36.14
N ASN A 104 -28.98 7.40 -35.25
CA ASN A 104 -27.71 6.86 -34.69
C ASN A 104 -27.16 7.67 -33.49
N ASN A 105 -28.00 8.08 -32.53
CA ASN A 105 -27.55 8.94 -31.42
C ASN A 105 -26.77 8.22 -30.28
N ASN A 106 -26.80 6.88 -30.18
CA ASN A 106 -26.12 6.21 -29.06
C ASN A 106 -24.64 5.89 -29.30
N ASN A 107 -24.17 5.86 -30.56
CA ASN A 107 -22.75 5.60 -30.86
C ASN A 107 -21.89 6.88 -30.95
N ASN A 108 -22.51 8.05 -31.18
CA ASN A 108 -21.79 9.32 -31.23
C ASN A 108 -21.42 9.84 -29.83
N TYR A 109 -22.21 9.54 -28.79
CA TYR A 109 -21.94 9.99 -27.42
C TYR A 109 -20.68 9.34 -26.82
N PHE A 110 -20.51 8.02 -27.01
CA PHE A 110 -19.32 7.29 -26.52
C PHE A 110 -18.05 7.54 -27.36
N GLN A 111 -18.18 7.84 -28.66
CA GLN A 111 -17.05 8.24 -29.49
C GLN A 111 -16.60 9.67 -29.20
N GLN A 112 -17.53 10.61 -28.98
CA GLN A 112 -17.20 11.96 -28.48
C GLN A 112 -16.56 11.89 -27.09
N LYS A 113 -17.05 11.08 -26.14
CA LYS A 113 -16.43 10.94 -24.81
C LYS A 113 -14.97 10.43 -24.85
N ARG A 114 -14.63 9.46 -25.71
CA ARG A 114 -13.23 8.99 -25.85
C ARG A 114 -12.32 10.03 -26.49
N GLN A 115 -12.85 10.79 -27.45
CA GLN A 115 -12.09 11.82 -28.15
C GLN A 115 -11.89 13.05 -27.25
N TYR A 116 -12.89 13.44 -26.46
CA TYR A 116 -12.74 14.47 -25.42
C TYR A 116 -11.85 14.03 -24.25
N CYS A 117 -11.89 12.76 -23.79
CA CYS A 117 -10.97 12.30 -22.74
C CYS A 117 -9.51 12.26 -23.23
N THR A 118 -9.27 11.91 -24.50
CA THR A 118 -7.91 11.87 -25.06
C THR A 118 -7.40 13.25 -25.50
N GLU A 119 -8.27 14.11 -26.04
CA GLU A 119 -7.95 15.49 -26.38
C GLU A 119 -7.83 16.36 -25.12
N SER A 120 -8.66 16.20 -24.08
CA SER A 120 -8.45 16.87 -22.78
C SER A 120 -7.18 16.39 -22.08
N MET A 121 -6.85 15.10 -22.13
CA MET A 121 -5.60 14.59 -21.56
C MET A 121 -4.36 15.08 -22.34
N MET A 122 -4.41 15.13 -23.68
CA MET A 122 -3.33 15.71 -24.50
C MET A 122 -3.23 17.24 -24.39
N MET A 123 -4.36 17.94 -24.30
CA MET A 123 -4.42 19.39 -24.21
C MET A 123 -4.02 19.89 -22.81
N MET A 124 -4.30 19.12 -21.74
CA MET A 124 -3.79 19.40 -20.39
C MET A 124 -2.30 19.08 -20.23
N MET A 125 -1.76 18.07 -20.94
CA MET A 125 -0.31 17.90 -21.02
C MET A 125 0.38 19.02 -21.83
N SER A 126 -0.33 19.69 -22.74
CA SER A 126 0.18 20.84 -23.49
C SER A 126 0.07 22.20 -22.76
N ASN A 127 -0.82 22.30 -21.76
CA ASN A 127 -1.02 23.48 -20.92
C ASN A 127 -0.33 23.36 -19.54
N ALA A 128 0.77 22.59 -19.46
CA ALA A 128 1.52 22.32 -18.23
C ALA A 128 2.25 23.53 -17.59
N ASN A 129 1.91 24.78 -17.95
CA ASN A 129 2.62 25.99 -17.51
C ASN A 129 1.75 27.05 -16.81
N GLN A 130 0.46 26.80 -16.57
CA GLN A 130 -0.34 27.66 -15.70
C GLN A 130 -0.73 26.92 -14.42
N GLN A 131 0.06 27.14 -13.37
CA GLN A 131 -0.28 26.73 -12.01
C GLN A 131 -1.60 27.39 -11.59
N MET A 132 -2.55 26.60 -11.10
CA MET A 132 -3.75 27.12 -10.49
C MET A 132 -3.37 27.85 -9.19
N PRO A 133 -3.79 29.12 -8.97
CA PRO A 133 -3.58 29.81 -7.71
C PRO A 133 -4.17 29.03 -6.53
N PHE A 134 -3.48 29.05 -5.38
CA PHE A 134 -3.92 28.33 -4.17
C PHE A 134 -5.36 28.65 -3.74
N ASP A 135 -5.84 29.87 -3.99
CA ASP A 135 -7.22 30.25 -3.68
C ASP A 135 -8.26 29.56 -4.58
N GLN A 136 -7.94 29.31 -5.87
CA GLN A 136 -8.80 28.54 -6.77
C GLN A 136 -8.79 27.04 -6.43
N LEU A 137 -7.66 26.53 -5.93
CA LEU A 137 -7.53 25.17 -5.40
C LEU A 137 -8.39 24.95 -4.15
N LYS A 138 -8.38 25.91 -3.21
CA LYS A 138 -9.30 25.87 -2.05
C LYS A 138 -10.76 25.83 -2.48
N ASP A 139 -11.12 26.56 -3.52
CA ASP A 139 -12.49 26.52 -4.05
C ASP A 139 -12.82 25.21 -4.78
N LEU A 140 -11.82 24.53 -5.34
CA LEU A 140 -11.96 23.17 -5.89
C LEU A 140 -12.31 22.15 -4.79
N PHE A 141 -11.62 22.19 -3.64
CA PHE A 141 -11.71 21.19 -2.57
C PHE A 141 -12.73 21.50 -1.46
N ILE A 142 -12.87 22.76 -1.04
CA ILE A 142 -13.49 23.12 0.25
C ILE A 142 -14.91 23.66 0.08
N ARG A 143 -15.23 24.34 -1.03
CA ARG A 143 -16.43 25.21 -1.08
C ARG A 143 -17.57 24.76 -1.99
N HIS A 144 -17.38 23.93 -3.02
CA HIS A 144 -18.36 23.85 -4.12
C HIS A 144 -18.80 22.47 -4.64
N SER A 145 -18.37 21.34 -4.07
CA SER A 145 -19.03 20.06 -4.40
C SER A 145 -20.18 19.80 -3.43
N PHE A 146 -21.38 19.59 -3.96
CA PHE A 146 -22.58 19.27 -3.17
C PHE A 146 -22.54 17.83 -2.66
N HIS A 147 -21.86 16.95 -3.40
CA HIS A 147 -21.87 15.50 -3.15
C HIS A 147 -20.62 15.00 -2.43
N TYR A 148 -19.55 15.80 -2.37
CA TYR A 148 -18.33 15.42 -1.69
C TYR A 148 -17.68 16.62 -1.01
N LYS A 149 -17.32 16.45 0.27
CA LYS A 149 -16.48 17.38 1.02
C LYS A 149 -15.21 16.64 1.38
N SER A 150 -14.08 17.13 0.90
CA SER A 150 -12.78 16.60 1.29
C SER A 150 -12.63 16.70 2.81
N THR A 151 -12.02 15.67 3.39
CA THR A 151 -11.73 15.61 4.83
C THR A 151 -10.32 16.11 5.15
N LEU A 152 -9.54 16.49 4.12
CA LEU A 152 -8.18 16.97 4.27
C LEU A 152 -8.11 18.33 4.98
N PRO A 153 -7.32 18.43 6.07
CA PRO A 153 -6.91 19.68 6.68
C PRO A 153 -6.25 20.67 5.71
N GLU A 154 -6.47 21.97 5.94
CA GLU A 154 -5.94 23.05 5.10
C GLU A 154 -4.41 23.09 5.05
N ASN A 155 -3.73 22.73 6.15
CA ASN A 155 -2.28 22.68 6.20
C ASN A 155 -1.70 21.56 5.31
N ILE A 156 -2.37 20.41 5.20
CA ILE A 156 -1.98 19.33 4.28
C ILE A 156 -2.09 19.83 2.83
N LEU A 157 -3.20 20.48 2.47
CA LEU A 157 -3.36 21.08 1.15
C LEU A 157 -2.25 22.11 0.85
N SER A 158 -1.90 22.94 1.84
CA SER A 158 -0.81 23.91 1.70
C SER A 158 0.56 23.25 1.50
N LYS A 159 0.81 22.13 2.19
CA LYS A 159 2.07 21.38 2.08
C LYS A 159 2.20 20.75 0.71
N VAL A 160 1.17 20.07 0.23
CA VAL A 160 1.17 19.42 -1.08
C VAL A 160 1.37 20.44 -2.19
N TYR A 161 0.70 21.61 -2.10
CA TYR A 161 0.93 22.72 -3.01
C TYR A 161 2.38 23.24 -2.95
N SER A 162 2.96 23.34 -1.74
CA SER A 162 4.38 23.70 -1.59
C SER A 162 5.32 22.66 -2.20
N ASN A 163 4.96 21.37 -2.15
CA ASN A 163 5.75 20.29 -2.74
C ASN A 163 5.65 20.30 -4.26
N GLU A 164 4.48 20.58 -4.83
CA GLU A 164 4.28 20.77 -6.27
C GLU A 164 5.10 21.95 -6.79
N THR A 165 5.03 23.11 -6.13
CA THR A 165 5.80 24.30 -6.54
C THR A 165 7.32 24.07 -6.44
N LYS A 166 7.78 23.36 -5.41
CA LYS A 166 9.18 22.92 -5.31
C LYS A 166 9.55 21.95 -6.43
N PHE A 167 8.72 20.94 -6.69
CA PHE A 167 8.96 19.95 -7.73
C PHE A 167 9.10 20.60 -9.12
N ASP A 168 8.17 21.49 -9.48
CA ASP A 168 8.24 22.23 -10.75
C ASP A 168 9.49 23.14 -10.81
N GLY A 169 9.86 23.76 -9.69
CA GLY A 169 11.07 24.58 -9.58
C GLY A 169 12.35 23.76 -9.79
N LEU A 170 12.46 22.60 -9.12
CA LEU A 170 13.59 21.68 -9.25
C LEU A 170 13.66 21.06 -10.66
N GLN A 171 12.51 20.76 -11.27
CA GLN A 171 12.44 20.26 -12.64
C GLN A 171 12.98 21.29 -13.64
N ARG A 172 12.55 22.56 -13.54
CA ARG A 172 13.08 23.66 -14.36
C ARG A 172 14.58 23.88 -14.17
N LEU A 173 15.08 23.72 -12.93
CA LEU A 173 16.50 23.80 -12.61
C LEU A 173 17.31 22.72 -13.34
N ILE A 174 16.83 21.47 -13.38
CA ILE A 174 17.47 20.40 -14.15
C ILE A 174 17.42 20.68 -15.66
N GLU A 175 16.26 21.09 -16.17
CA GLU A 175 16.07 21.39 -17.60
C GLU A 175 16.97 22.53 -18.08
N SER A 176 17.28 23.50 -17.20
CA SER A 176 18.18 24.62 -17.50
C SER A 176 19.66 24.22 -17.65
N GLN A 177 20.05 22.98 -17.28
CA GLN A 177 21.43 22.46 -17.32
C GLN A 177 22.50 23.34 -16.65
N SER A 178 22.09 24.24 -15.75
CA SER A 178 22.99 25.23 -15.14
C SER A 178 23.72 24.75 -13.88
N LEU A 179 23.40 23.54 -13.40
CA LEU A 179 23.86 23.02 -12.11
C LEU A 179 25.13 22.15 -12.22
N PRO A 180 26.04 22.22 -11.22
CA PRO A 180 27.19 21.33 -11.15
C PRO A 180 26.79 19.87 -10.86
N GLN A 181 27.60 18.91 -11.32
CA GLN A 181 27.28 17.48 -11.28
C GLN A 181 26.98 16.92 -9.87
N SER A 182 27.58 17.49 -8.83
CA SER A 182 27.32 17.14 -7.43
C SER A 182 25.94 17.61 -6.92
N GLU A 183 25.40 18.69 -7.48
CA GLU A 183 24.08 19.22 -7.14
C GLU A 183 22.99 18.55 -7.95
N ILE A 184 23.24 18.21 -9.22
CA ILE A 184 22.32 17.39 -10.03
C ILE A 184 21.94 16.12 -9.28
N LYS A 185 22.91 15.40 -8.70
CA LYS A 185 22.63 14.17 -7.95
C LYS A 185 21.74 14.40 -6.73
N LYS A 186 21.85 15.55 -6.05
CA LYS A 186 21.00 15.90 -4.91
C LYS A 186 19.59 16.27 -5.36
N VAL A 187 19.48 17.14 -6.37
CA VAL A 187 18.21 17.59 -6.94
C VAL A 187 17.43 16.44 -7.56
N SER A 188 18.09 15.52 -8.28
CA SER A 188 17.43 14.32 -8.81
C SER A 188 16.87 13.44 -7.69
N LYS A 189 17.59 13.29 -6.59
CA LYS A 189 17.12 12.52 -5.44
C LYS A 189 15.89 13.19 -4.79
N GLU A 190 15.94 14.50 -4.59
CA GLU A 190 14.82 15.27 -4.03
C GLU A 190 13.58 15.24 -4.95
N LEU A 191 13.78 15.31 -6.27
CA LEU A 191 12.70 15.12 -7.24
C LEU A 191 12.08 13.73 -7.17
N ASP A 192 12.90 12.68 -7.03
CA ASP A 192 12.40 11.32 -6.91
C ASP A 192 11.58 11.12 -5.62
N GLU A 193 12.01 11.74 -4.50
CA GLU A 193 11.27 11.73 -3.23
C GLU A 193 9.92 12.48 -3.34
N LEU A 194 9.84 13.58 -4.09
CA LEU A 194 8.62 14.37 -4.26
C LEU A 194 7.70 13.84 -5.38
N ARG A 195 8.22 13.03 -6.31
CA ARG A 195 7.49 12.61 -7.53
C ARG A 195 6.19 11.89 -7.22
N GLU A 196 6.21 10.95 -6.29
CA GLU A 196 5.03 10.15 -5.94
C GLU A 196 3.93 11.04 -5.34
N GLN A 197 4.31 11.91 -4.40
CA GLN A 197 3.40 12.86 -3.76
C GLN A 197 2.74 13.80 -4.76
N VAL A 198 3.53 14.38 -5.67
CA VAL A 198 3.03 15.32 -6.68
C VAL A 198 2.17 14.62 -7.73
N ASN A 199 2.49 13.39 -8.11
CA ASN A 199 1.66 12.61 -9.03
C ASN A 199 0.29 12.29 -8.42
N SER A 200 0.27 11.79 -7.18
CA SER A 200 -0.99 11.50 -6.46
C SER A 200 -1.84 12.75 -6.31
N TRP A 201 -1.22 13.90 -6.03
CA TRP A 201 -1.89 15.20 -5.97
C TRP A 201 -2.52 15.61 -7.31
N LYS A 202 -1.75 15.52 -8.41
CA LYS A 202 -2.24 15.85 -9.75
C LYS A 202 -3.40 14.96 -10.18
N VAL A 203 -3.35 13.67 -9.85
CA VAL A 203 -4.46 12.74 -10.11
C VAL A 203 -5.72 13.15 -9.34
N LEU A 204 -5.59 13.47 -8.05
CA LEU A 204 -6.72 13.93 -7.23
C LEU A 204 -7.33 15.21 -7.79
N LEU A 205 -6.51 16.18 -8.23
CA LEU A 205 -6.98 17.41 -8.86
C LEU A 205 -7.83 17.16 -10.10
N VAL A 206 -7.35 16.30 -10.99
CA VAL A 206 -8.10 15.93 -12.20
C VAL A 206 -9.42 15.28 -11.82
N LYS A 207 -9.43 14.36 -10.84
CA LYS A 207 -10.64 13.68 -10.38
C LYS A 207 -11.65 14.63 -9.75
N CYS A 208 -11.20 15.61 -8.96
CA CYS A 208 -12.08 16.64 -8.41
C CYS A 208 -12.69 17.53 -9.50
N GLN A 209 -11.93 17.85 -10.55
CA GLN A 209 -12.43 18.60 -11.70
C GLN A 209 -13.45 17.78 -12.50
N GLU A 210 -13.18 16.50 -12.77
CA GLU A 210 -14.13 15.57 -13.41
C GLU A 210 -15.44 15.46 -12.63
N LEU A 211 -15.37 15.37 -11.29
CA LEU A 211 -16.55 15.33 -10.43
C LEU A 211 -17.38 16.61 -10.56
N ARG A 212 -16.74 17.78 -10.56
CA ARG A 212 -17.42 19.08 -10.71
C ARG A 212 -18.13 19.20 -12.05
N GLU A 213 -17.46 18.83 -13.14
CA GLU A 213 -18.05 18.85 -14.48
C GLU A 213 -19.25 17.91 -14.55
N LEU A 214 -19.18 16.74 -13.90
CA LEU A 214 -20.29 15.80 -13.81
C LEU A 214 -21.46 16.35 -12.99
N GLU A 215 -21.20 17.01 -11.86
CA GLU A 215 -22.22 17.68 -11.05
C GLU A 215 -22.96 18.77 -11.83
N GLU A 216 -22.22 19.57 -12.61
CA GLU A 216 -22.79 20.61 -13.48
C GLU A 216 -23.69 19.98 -14.55
N MET A 217 -23.22 18.95 -15.25
CA MET A 217 -24.02 18.24 -16.23
C MET A 217 -25.31 17.63 -15.64
N VAL A 218 -25.23 17.01 -14.46
CA VAL A 218 -26.41 16.43 -13.77
C VAL A 218 -27.44 17.50 -13.39
N SER A 219 -26.97 18.73 -13.12
CA SER A 219 -27.84 19.86 -12.78
C SER A 219 -28.66 20.36 -13.98
N GLU A 220 -28.12 20.25 -15.19
CA GLU A 220 -28.75 20.71 -16.43
C GLU A 220 -29.76 19.70 -17.02
N VAL A 221 -29.62 18.41 -16.69
CA VAL A 221 -30.50 17.35 -17.17
C VAL A 221 -31.89 17.44 -16.53
N LYS A 222 -32.91 17.50 -17.40
CA LYS A 222 -34.34 17.57 -17.02
C LYS A 222 -35.05 16.22 -17.05
N ASP A 223 -34.57 15.28 -17.87
CA ASP A 223 -35.16 13.96 -17.96
C ASP A 223 -34.84 13.12 -16.71
N LYS A 224 -35.85 12.46 -16.15
CA LYS A 224 -35.73 11.76 -14.87
C LYS A 224 -34.93 10.47 -14.99
N GLU A 225 -35.06 9.74 -16.09
CA GLU A 225 -34.35 8.47 -16.30
C GLU A 225 -32.87 8.72 -16.59
N GLU A 226 -32.57 9.73 -17.41
CA GLU A 226 -31.19 10.16 -17.68
C GLU A 226 -30.50 10.67 -16.41
N LYS A 227 -31.22 11.45 -15.59
CA LYS A 227 -30.70 11.95 -14.31
C LYS A 227 -30.38 10.83 -13.31
N GLU A 228 -31.21 9.78 -13.26
CA GLU A 228 -30.96 8.62 -12.39
C GLU A 228 -29.67 7.89 -12.77
N LEU A 229 -29.42 7.72 -14.08
CA LEU A 229 -28.20 7.10 -14.59
C LEU A 229 -26.96 7.95 -14.24
N MET A 230 -27.02 9.27 -14.46
CA MET A 230 -25.90 10.15 -14.12
C MET A 230 -25.64 10.24 -12.62
N ASN A 231 -26.67 10.09 -11.78
CA ASN A 231 -26.49 9.99 -10.33
C ASN A 231 -25.73 8.71 -9.92
N GLN A 232 -25.82 7.63 -10.69
CA GLN A 232 -25.00 6.43 -10.46
C GLN A 232 -23.54 6.69 -10.83
N ASP A 233 -23.30 7.30 -11.99
CA ASP A 233 -21.95 7.73 -12.41
C ASP A 233 -21.32 8.69 -11.38
N LEU A 234 -22.13 9.59 -10.81
CA LEU A 234 -21.70 10.54 -9.78
C LEU A 234 -21.27 9.82 -8.50
N LYS A 235 -22.03 8.81 -8.04
CA LYS A 235 -21.64 7.99 -6.89
C LYS A 235 -20.32 7.26 -7.12
N GLU A 236 -20.12 6.71 -8.32
CA GLU A 236 -18.86 6.04 -8.68
C GLU A 236 -17.69 7.05 -8.69
N MET A 237 -17.90 8.24 -9.27
CA MET A 237 -16.87 9.29 -9.31
C MET A 237 -16.50 9.79 -7.92
N VAL A 238 -17.48 9.93 -7.02
CA VAL A 238 -17.22 10.28 -5.61
C VAL A 238 -16.33 9.24 -4.93
N GLU A 239 -16.54 7.95 -5.19
CA GLU A 239 -15.67 6.92 -4.61
C GLU A 239 -14.26 6.97 -5.21
N GLN A 240 -14.12 7.21 -6.51
CA GLN A 240 -12.80 7.41 -7.14
C GLN A 240 -12.03 8.62 -6.57
N VAL A 241 -12.75 9.69 -6.22
CA VAL A 241 -12.15 10.87 -5.56
C VAL A 241 -11.66 10.50 -4.15
N LYS A 242 -12.47 9.77 -3.37
CA LYS A 242 -12.03 9.29 -2.04
C LYS A 242 -10.81 8.37 -2.14
N ASP A 243 -10.80 7.43 -3.09
CA ASP A 243 -9.66 6.54 -3.30
C ASP A 243 -8.40 7.33 -3.63
N SER A 244 -8.52 8.38 -4.44
CA SER A 244 -7.41 9.27 -4.80
C SER A 244 -6.94 10.13 -3.61
N GLU A 245 -7.87 10.59 -2.75
CA GLU A 245 -7.58 11.31 -1.51
C GLU A 245 -6.80 10.40 -0.53
N ARG A 246 -7.25 9.15 -0.37
CA ARG A 246 -6.55 8.13 0.42
C ARG A 246 -5.13 7.89 -0.10
N ALA A 247 -4.97 7.70 -1.42
CA ALA A 247 -3.66 7.50 -2.03
C ALA A 247 -2.71 8.68 -1.81
N LEU A 248 -3.22 9.92 -1.85
CA LEU A 248 -2.44 11.11 -1.54
C LEU A 248 -1.96 11.12 -0.09
N VAL A 249 -2.86 10.90 0.88
CA VAL A 249 -2.50 10.87 2.31
C VAL A 249 -1.42 9.82 2.57
N MET A 250 -1.58 8.63 1.99
CA MET A 250 -0.60 7.54 2.10
C MET A 250 0.78 7.95 1.55
N SER A 251 0.82 8.65 0.41
CA SER A 251 2.09 9.09 -0.19
C SER A 251 2.82 10.17 0.63
N LEU A 252 2.11 10.90 1.48
CA LEU A 252 2.68 11.97 2.31
C LEU A 252 3.32 11.44 3.60
N LEU A 253 2.96 10.23 4.01
CA LEU A 253 3.51 9.61 5.19
C LEU A 253 4.80 8.84 4.88
N PRO A 254 5.81 8.91 5.77
CA PRO A 254 6.97 8.05 5.65
C PRO A 254 6.55 6.59 5.82
N SER A 255 6.90 5.75 4.84
CA SER A 255 6.63 4.30 4.93
C SER A 255 7.45 3.67 6.06
N ASP A 256 6.80 2.90 6.92
CA ASP A 256 7.51 2.09 7.91
C ASP A 256 8.09 0.83 7.26
N LYS A 257 9.25 0.37 7.72
CA LYS A 257 9.94 -0.82 7.19
C LYS A 257 9.14 -2.10 7.37
N ASP A 258 8.25 -2.11 8.36
CA ASP A 258 7.48 -3.29 8.74
C ASP A 258 6.05 -3.26 8.17
N ASP A 259 5.60 -2.16 7.57
CA ASP A 259 4.21 -1.99 7.08
C ASP A 259 3.81 -3.04 6.03
N GLU A 260 4.73 -3.43 5.15
CA GLU A 260 4.48 -4.45 4.14
C GLU A 260 4.53 -5.88 4.68
N GLY A 261 4.98 -6.06 5.91
CA GLY A 261 5.26 -7.35 6.54
C GLY A 261 4.03 -8.09 7.05
N ASN A 262 4.27 -9.33 7.45
CA ASN A 262 3.32 -10.17 8.18
C ASN A 262 3.20 -9.70 9.63
N ALA A 263 2.11 -10.10 10.29
CA ALA A 263 1.87 -9.75 11.68
C ALA A 263 1.59 -10.98 12.55
N ILE A 264 2.00 -10.90 13.81
CA ILE A 264 1.56 -11.76 14.89
C ILE A 264 0.54 -10.97 15.70
N MET A 265 -0.65 -11.55 15.84
CA MET A 265 -1.74 -11.02 16.65
C MET A 265 -1.81 -11.79 17.96
N GLU A 266 -1.83 -11.07 19.07
CA GLU A 266 -2.04 -11.62 20.41
C GLU A 266 -3.30 -11.01 21.03
N ILE A 267 -4.24 -11.85 21.44
CA ILE A 267 -5.49 -11.45 22.08
C ILE A 267 -5.49 -11.98 23.51
N ARG A 268 -5.85 -11.14 24.48
CA ARG A 268 -5.92 -11.54 25.89
C ARG A 268 -7.16 -10.97 26.57
N ALA A 269 -7.83 -11.80 27.37
CA ALA A 269 -8.95 -11.38 28.21
C ALA A 269 -8.48 -10.41 29.31
N GLY A 270 -9.15 -9.26 29.41
CA GLY A 270 -8.91 -8.25 30.44
C GLY A 270 -9.95 -8.31 31.56
N THR A 271 -10.45 -7.14 31.97
CA THR A 271 -11.53 -7.02 32.97
C THR A 271 -12.83 -7.63 32.45
N GLY A 272 -13.48 -8.50 33.23
CA GLY A 272 -14.78 -9.11 32.87
C GLY A 272 -14.88 -10.61 33.12
N GLY A 273 -13.79 -11.26 33.55
CA GLY A 273 -13.81 -12.69 33.91
C GLY A 273 -14.19 -13.57 32.72
N SER A 274 -15.12 -14.50 32.93
CA SER A 274 -15.61 -15.42 31.89
C SER A 274 -16.15 -14.72 30.64
N GLU A 275 -16.78 -13.55 30.81
CA GLU A 275 -17.30 -12.78 29.66
C GLU A 275 -16.17 -12.20 28.80
N ALA A 276 -15.09 -11.73 29.43
CA ALA A 276 -13.93 -11.25 28.68
C ALA A 276 -13.25 -12.39 27.91
N GLN A 277 -13.29 -13.62 28.43
CA GLN A 277 -12.74 -14.80 27.76
C GLN A 277 -13.58 -15.26 26.56
N LEU A 278 -14.90 -15.16 26.66
CA LEU A 278 -15.81 -15.39 25.53
C LEU A 278 -15.56 -14.34 24.44
N PHE A 279 -15.53 -13.06 24.82
CA PHE A 279 -15.28 -11.99 23.87
C PHE A 279 -13.89 -12.06 23.22
N ALA A 280 -12.87 -12.55 23.94
CA ALA A 280 -11.54 -12.77 23.37
C ALA A 280 -11.57 -13.81 22.24
N LEU A 281 -12.35 -14.90 22.41
CA LEU A 281 -12.49 -15.92 21.38
C LEU A 281 -13.28 -15.41 20.17
N GLU A 282 -14.34 -14.62 20.42
CA GLU A 282 -15.12 -13.99 19.34
C GLU A 282 -14.27 -13.01 18.52
N MET A 283 -13.41 -12.22 19.18
CA MET A 283 -12.48 -11.32 18.50
C MET A 283 -11.48 -12.09 17.62
N LEU A 284 -11.00 -13.26 18.08
CA LEU A 284 -10.14 -14.12 17.26
C LEU A 284 -10.88 -14.56 15.99
N GLY A 285 -12.13 -14.99 16.10
CA GLY A 285 -12.97 -15.35 14.96
C GLY A 285 -13.27 -14.18 14.03
N MET A 286 -13.49 -12.98 14.59
CA MET A 286 -13.67 -11.74 13.82
C MET A 286 -12.46 -11.45 12.93
N TYR A 287 -11.24 -11.52 13.48
CA TYR A 287 -10.02 -11.28 12.70
C TYR A 287 -9.71 -12.43 11.73
N GLU A 288 -10.09 -13.66 12.05
CA GLU A 288 -10.02 -14.79 11.10
C GLU A 288 -10.92 -14.54 9.89
N GLY A 289 -12.18 -14.14 10.09
CA GLY A 289 -13.11 -13.78 9.02
C GLY A 289 -12.65 -12.56 8.20
N TYR A 290 -12.07 -11.56 8.87
CA TYR A 290 -11.48 -10.41 8.19
C TYR A 290 -10.28 -10.81 7.32
N ALA A 291 -9.37 -11.63 7.84
CA ALA A 291 -8.23 -12.14 7.08
C ALA A 291 -8.67 -12.91 5.83
N GLN A 292 -9.73 -13.71 5.92
CA GLN A 292 -10.31 -14.41 4.76
C GLN A 292 -10.84 -13.44 3.70
N THR A 293 -11.53 -12.38 4.12
CA THR A 293 -12.06 -11.34 3.22
C THR A 293 -10.94 -10.61 2.47
N MET A 294 -9.82 -10.36 3.16
CA MET A 294 -8.62 -9.74 2.58
C MET A 294 -7.76 -10.71 1.76
N GLY A 295 -8.08 -12.00 1.74
CA GLY A 295 -7.27 -13.04 1.09
C GLY A 295 -5.94 -13.31 1.80
N TRP A 296 -5.82 -12.97 3.08
CA TRP A 296 -4.67 -13.26 3.92
C TRP A 296 -4.76 -14.68 4.50
N LYS A 297 -3.59 -15.27 4.77
CA LYS A 297 -3.51 -16.56 5.45
C LYS A 297 -3.52 -16.31 6.96
N PHE A 298 -4.52 -16.84 7.64
CA PHE A 298 -4.64 -16.81 9.11
C PHE A 298 -4.25 -18.18 9.69
N GLU A 299 -3.29 -18.22 10.60
CA GLU A 299 -2.81 -19.45 11.24
C GLU A 299 -2.76 -19.27 12.75
N VAL A 300 -3.63 -19.98 13.46
CA VAL A 300 -3.64 -20.00 14.93
C VAL A 300 -2.38 -20.71 15.44
N LEU A 301 -1.61 -20.03 16.28
CA LEU A 301 -0.39 -20.56 16.88
C LEU A 301 -0.67 -21.23 18.23
N GLU A 302 -1.37 -20.52 19.11
CA GLU A 302 -1.68 -21.00 20.46
C GLU A 302 -3.01 -20.44 20.94
N ILE A 303 -3.81 -21.25 21.64
CA ILE A 303 -5.01 -20.81 22.35
C ILE A 303 -4.99 -21.39 23.77
N GLY A 304 -5.00 -20.51 24.75
CA GLY A 304 -5.23 -20.84 26.16
C GLY A 304 -6.72 -21.05 26.44
N TRP A 305 -7.21 -22.24 26.11
CA TRP A 305 -8.62 -22.62 26.28
C TRP A 305 -9.08 -22.55 27.74
N THR A 306 -10.29 -22.04 27.92
CA THR A 306 -11.03 -22.02 29.19
C THR A 306 -12.49 -22.37 28.92
N ASP A 307 -13.22 -22.73 29.98
CA ASP A 307 -14.66 -22.92 29.91
C ASP A 307 -15.37 -21.73 30.55
N ALA A 308 -16.36 -21.18 29.84
CA ALA A 308 -17.23 -20.14 30.34
C ALA A 308 -18.67 -20.56 30.09
N VAL A 309 -19.40 -20.93 31.16
CA VAL A 309 -20.83 -21.29 31.10
C VAL A 309 -21.11 -22.45 30.12
N GLY A 310 -20.21 -23.43 30.06
CA GLY A 310 -20.35 -24.60 29.18
C GLY A 310 -19.98 -24.34 27.71
N ASN A 311 -19.64 -23.10 27.36
CA ASN A 311 -19.09 -22.73 26.07
C ASN A 311 -17.56 -22.64 26.13
N LYS A 312 -16.92 -22.90 24.99
CA LYS A 312 -15.47 -22.68 24.84
C LYS A 312 -15.17 -21.18 24.91
N ALA A 313 -14.16 -20.83 25.69
CA ALA A 313 -13.64 -19.49 25.81
C ALA A 313 -12.11 -19.52 25.75
N CYS A 314 -11.46 -18.36 25.67
CA CYS A 314 -10.00 -18.29 25.76
C CYS A 314 -9.53 -17.20 26.70
N ARG A 315 -8.52 -17.51 27.52
CA ARG A 315 -7.84 -16.50 28.34
C ARG A 315 -6.88 -15.67 27.50
N ASP A 316 -6.17 -16.34 26.61
CA ASP A 316 -5.19 -15.77 25.69
C ASP A 316 -5.16 -16.59 24.40
N ALA A 317 -4.89 -15.94 23.28
CA ALA A 317 -4.76 -16.56 21.97
C ALA A 317 -3.71 -15.81 21.14
N SER A 318 -3.00 -16.53 20.28
CA SER A 318 -2.06 -15.96 19.32
C SER A 318 -2.26 -16.55 17.93
N ALA A 319 -2.12 -15.70 16.91
CA ALA A 319 -2.24 -16.08 15.51
C ALA A 319 -1.19 -15.37 14.66
N SER A 320 -0.67 -16.07 13.66
CA SER A 320 0.13 -15.50 12.59
C SER A 320 -0.78 -15.17 11.41
N ILE A 321 -0.61 -13.96 10.87
CA ILE A 321 -1.36 -13.46 9.73
C ILE A 321 -0.35 -13.10 8.65
N SER A 322 -0.41 -13.83 7.53
CA SER A 322 0.53 -13.69 6.42
C SER A 322 -0.16 -13.17 5.17
N GLY A 323 0.46 -12.19 4.53
CA GLY A 323 -0.11 -11.51 3.37
C GLY A 323 0.60 -10.19 3.07
N ARG A 324 0.24 -9.55 1.96
CA ARG A 324 0.81 -8.25 1.61
C ARG A 324 0.21 -7.17 2.51
N GLY A 325 1.07 -6.42 3.22
CA GLY A 325 0.65 -5.23 3.98
C GLY A 325 -0.08 -5.51 5.28
N VAL A 326 -0.09 -6.75 5.77
CA VAL A 326 -0.90 -7.16 6.94
C VAL A 326 -0.61 -6.30 8.16
N PHE A 327 0.67 -6.09 8.48
CA PHE A 327 1.06 -5.30 9.64
C PHE A 327 0.62 -3.84 9.49
N GLY A 328 0.79 -3.23 8.32
CA GLY A 328 0.36 -1.86 8.06
C GLY A 328 -1.13 -1.61 8.26
N PHE A 329 -1.97 -2.59 7.89
CA PHE A 329 -3.43 -2.52 8.12
C PHE A 329 -3.80 -2.75 9.59
N LEU A 330 -3.22 -3.78 10.21
CA LEU A 330 -3.63 -4.21 11.55
C LEU A 330 -2.94 -3.44 12.68
N LYS A 331 -1.84 -2.72 12.46
CA LYS A 331 -1.10 -2.03 13.53
C LYS A 331 -1.99 -1.13 14.40
N ASN A 332 -3.02 -0.52 13.81
CA ASN A 332 -3.99 0.34 14.47
C ASN A 332 -5.07 -0.42 15.25
N GLU A 333 -5.09 -1.74 15.22
CA GLU A 333 -5.93 -2.58 16.07
C GLU A 333 -5.31 -2.83 17.45
N SER A 334 -4.06 -2.42 17.67
CA SER A 334 -3.39 -2.59 18.95
C SER A 334 -4.03 -1.71 20.04
N GLY A 335 -4.47 -2.32 21.15
CA GLY A 335 -5.02 -1.62 22.30
C GLY A 335 -6.14 -2.38 23.02
N VAL A 336 -6.93 -1.65 23.82
CA VAL A 336 -8.04 -2.22 24.61
C VAL A 336 -9.36 -2.11 23.86
N HIS A 337 -9.99 -3.24 23.61
CA HIS A 337 -11.33 -3.37 23.01
C HIS A 337 -12.35 -3.64 24.11
N ARG A 338 -13.39 -2.80 24.18
CA ARG A 338 -14.42 -2.87 25.22
C ARG A 338 -15.71 -3.42 24.65
N VAL A 339 -16.32 -4.39 25.30
CA VAL A 339 -17.66 -4.89 24.95
C VAL A 339 -18.68 -4.50 26.02
N GLN A 340 -19.88 -4.12 25.56
CA GLN A 340 -21.05 -3.84 26.38
C GLN A 340 -22.22 -4.67 25.87
N ARG A 341 -22.61 -5.71 26.63
CA ARG A 341 -23.75 -6.57 26.33
C ARG A 341 -24.29 -7.24 27.58
N ILE A 342 -25.44 -7.88 27.46
CA ILE A 342 -25.94 -8.80 28.49
C ILE A 342 -25.15 -10.10 28.27
N PRO A 343 -24.24 -10.49 29.17
CA PRO A 343 -23.43 -11.68 28.97
C PRO A 343 -24.29 -12.93 29.14
N GLU A 344 -23.90 -14.02 28.50
CA GLU A 344 -24.58 -15.32 28.65
C GLU A 344 -24.55 -15.83 30.11
N THR A 345 -23.59 -15.33 30.88
CA THR A 345 -23.38 -15.66 32.29
C THR A 345 -24.35 -14.97 33.25
N GLU A 346 -25.15 -13.99 32.79
CA GLU A 346 -26.00 -13.14 33.64
C GLU A 346 -27.48 -13.54 33.56
N THR A 347 -28.12 -13.73 34.72
CA THR A 347 -29.52 -14.15 34.82
C THR A 347 -30.51 -12.98 34.88
N MET A 348 -30.06 -11.80 35.36
CA MET A 348 -30.93 -10.63 35.58
C MET A 348 -31.04 -9.68 34.37
N GLY A 349 -30.45 -10.04 33.22
CA GLY A 349 -30.52 -9.21 32.00
C GLY A 349 -29.78 -7.87 32.10
N ARG A 350 -28.79 -7.76 33.00
CA ARG A 350 -28.02 -6.52 33.18
C ARG A 350 -26.90 -6.45 32.15
N VAL A 351 -26.68 -5.24 31.61
CA VAL A 351 -25.56 -5.00 30.69
C VAL A 351 -24.26 -4.93 31.47
N HIS A 352 -23.33 -5.82 31.15
CA HIS A 352 -21.98 -5.82 31.69
C HIS A 352 -21.01 -5.14 30.74
N THR A 353 -19.92 -4.61 31.29
CA THR A 353 -18.83 -4.03 30.51
C THR A 353 -17.56 -4.83 30.77
N SER A 354 -17.05 -5.46 29.71
CA SER A 354 -15.84 -6.27 29.71
C SER A 354 -14.83 -5.71 28.70
N THR A 355 -13.58 -6.14 28.82
CA THR A 355 -12.46 -5.65 28.00
C THR A 355 -11.57 -6.80 27.56
N VAL A 356 -11.03 -6.69 26.35
CA VAL A 356 -10.03 -7.56 25.75
C VAL A 356 -8.91 -6.69 25.23
N THR A 357 -7.68 -7.19 25.27
CA THR A 357 -6.51 -6.49 24.75
C THR A 357 -6.03 -7.19 23.50
N VAL A 358 -5.72 -6.41 22.46
CA VAL A 358 -5.13 -6.88 21.21
C VAL A 358 -3.76 -6.24 21.08
N ALA A 359 -2.75 -7.03 20.77
CA ALA A 359 -1.43 -6.56 20.38
C ALA A 359 -1.07 -7.08 19.00
N ILE A 360 -0.58 -6.19 18.15
CA ILE A 360 -0.16 -6.50 16.79
C ILE A 360 1.34 -6.23 16.70
N LEU A 361 2.09 -7.29 16.42
CA LEU A 361 3.54 -7.28 16.37
C LEU A 361 4.01 -7.69 14.98
N PRO A 362 5.06 -7.07 14.43
CA PRO A 362 5.62 -7.51 13.16
C PRO A 362 6.27 -8.90 13.33
N GLU A 363 6.12 -9.76 12.32
CA GLU A 363 6.71 -11.10 12.36
C GLU A 363 8.25 -11.02 12.48
N PRO A 364 8.88 -11.75 13.43
CA PRO A 364 10.34 -11.79 13.55
C PRO A 364 11.00 -12.29 12.27
N LYS A 365 12.06 -11.59 11.84
CA LYS A 365 13.10 -12.19 11.02
C LYS A 365 14.02 -13.03 11.92
N GLU A 366 14.42 -14.20 11.45
CA GLU A 366 15.39 -15.03 12.18
C GLU A 366 16.70 -14.26 12.43
N VAL A 367 17.21 -14.38 13.66
CA VAL A 367 18.45 -13.71 14.08
C VAL A 367 19.65 -14.55 13.61
N ASP A 368 20.20 -14.22 12.44
CA ASP A 368 21.48 -14.79 11.98
C ASP A 368 22.65 -13.91 12.42
N ILE A 369 23.44 -14.39 13.38
CA ILE A 369 24.64 -13.68 13.84
C ILE A 369 25.84 -14.09 12.99
N LYS A 370 26.21 -13.19 12.07
CA LYS A 370 27.43 -13.28 11.29
C LYS A 370 28.59 -12.60 12.04
N ILE A 371 29.46 -13.41 12.63
CA ILE A 371 30.68 -12.93 13.30
C ILE A 371 31.77 -12.73 12.24
N ARG A 372 32.36 -11.54 12.17
CA ARG A 372 33.52 -11.28 11.30
C ARG A 372 34.82 -11.48 12.08
N ASP A 373 35.81 -12.11 11.44
CA ASP A 373 37.12 -12.34 12.08
C ASP A 373 37.83 -11.03 12.47
N SER A 374 37.57 -9.93 11.76
CA SER A 374 38.11 -8.59 12.07
C SER A 374 37.61 -8.01 13.40
N GLU A 375 36.51 -8.55 13.94
CA GLU A 375 35.88 -8.08 15.18
C GLU A 375 36.34 -8.90 16.40
N LEU A 376 37.25 -9.85 16.21
CA LEU A 376 37.70 -10.77 17.24
C LEU A 376 39.16 -10.51 17.61
N ARG A 377 39.41 -10.32 18.91
CA ARG A 377 40.76 -10.42 19.48
C ARG A 377 40.96 -11.83 20.04
N ILE A 378 42.00 -12.51 19.59
CA ILE A 378 42.31 -13.89 20.00
C ILE A 378 43.64 -13.89 20.73
N ASP A 379 43.57 -14.14 22.03
CA ASP A 379 44.71 -14.21 22.93
C ASP A 379 45.02 -15.70 23.21
N VAL A 380 46.27 -16.11 23.05
CA VAL A 380 46.72 -17.50 23.26
C VAL A 380 47.68 -17.51 24.44
N TYR A 381 47.51 -18.45 25.37
CA TYR A 381 48.30 -18.53 26.60
C TYR A 381 48.42 -19.97 27.11
N ARG A 382 49.25 -20.17 28.14
CA ARG A 382 49.47 -21.49 28.77
C ARG A 382 48.23 -21.95 29.52
N SER A 383 47.85 -23.22 29.33
CA SER A 383 46.74 -23.82 30.07
C SER A 383 47.06 -23.91 31.57
N SER A 384 46.02 -23.81 32.41
CA SER A 384 46.14 -23.97 33.86
C SER A 384 45.55 -25.32 34.33
N GLY A 385 46.23 -26.07 35.20
CA GLY A 385 45.66 -27.26 35.85
C GLY A 385 46.64 -28.42 36.02
N ASN A 386 46.12 -29.57 36.47
CA ASN A 386 46.89 -30.79 36.69
C ASN A 386 47.37 -31.37 35.34
N GLY A 387 48.61 -31.07 34.95
CA GLY A 387 49.23 -31.65 33.77
C GLY A 387 50.75 -31.77 33.89
N GLY A 388 51.34 -32.59 33.04
CA GLY A 388 52.79 -32.79 32.97
C GLY A 388 53.52 -31.63 32.30
N GLN A 389 54.76 -31.87 31.85
CA GLN A 389 55.59 -30.86 31.15
C GLN A 389 54.85 -30.14 30.02
N SER A 390 54.00 -30.86 29.29
CA SER A 390 53.20 -30.32 28.19
C SER A 390 52.35 -29.10 28.56
N VAL A 391 51.82 -29.02 29.78
CA VAL A 391 51.01 -27.88 30.25
C VAL A 391 51.88 -26.66 30.57
N ASN A 392 53.13 -26.86 30.98
CA ASN A 392 54.05 -25.78 31.33
C ASN A 392 54.74 -25.16 30.11
N THR A 393 54.86 -25.90 29.01
CA THR A 393 55.60 -25.47 27.81
C THR A 393 54.72 -25.12 26.61
N THR A 394 53.50 -25.65 26.52
CA THR A 394 52.65 -25.52 25.32
C THR A 394 51.57 -24.48 25.52
N ASP A 395 51.45 -23.54 24.59
CA ASP A 395 50.41 -22.50 24.60
C ASP A 395 49.12 -23.02 23.93
N SER A 396 48.38 -23.87 24.66
CA SER A 396 47.16 -24.51 24.16
C SER A 396 45.85 -23.79 24.52
N ALA A 397 45.84 -22.90 25.52
CA ALA A 397 44.63 -22.20 25.94
C ALA A 397 44.33 -20.98 25.04
N VAL A 398 43.06 -20.77 24.73
CA VAL A 398 42.60 -19.70 23.83
C VAL A 398 41.53 -18.86 24.52
N ARG A 399 41.68 -17.54 24.44
CA ARG A 399 40.67 -16.56 24.83
C ARG A 399 40.29 -15.72 23.63
N ILE A 400 39.00 -15.67 23.33
CA ILE A 400 38.42 -14.87 22.26
C ILE A 400 37.61 -13.74 22.89
N THR A 401 37.86 -12.51 22.46
CA THR A 401 37.11 -11.31 22.83
C THR A 401 36.43 -10.76 21.58
N HIS A 402 35.11 -10.62 21.62
CA HIS A 402 34.37 -9.90 20.58
C HIS A 402 34.41 -8.40 20.90
N LEU A 403 35.11 -7.62 20.07
CA LEU A 403 35.38 -6.21 20.32
C LEU A 403 34.11 -5.35 20.40
N PRO A 404 33.09 -5.50 19.50
CA PRO A 404 31.89 -4.67 19.55
C PRO A 404 31.03 -4.87 20.81
N THR A 405 30.89 -6.11 21.29
CA THR A 405 30.03 -6.42 22.45
C THR A 405 30.80 -6.55 23.76
N GLY A 406 32.14 -6.58 23.72
CA GLY A 406 32.98 -6.86 24.88
C GLY A 406 32.88 -8.28 25.43
N THR A 407 32.19 -9.20 24.75
CA THR A 407 31.98 -10.57 25.24
C THR A 407 33.28 -11.38 25.16
N VAL A 408 33.73 -11.90 26.31
CA VAL A 408 34.95 -12.71 26.42
C VAL A 408 34.60 -14.17 26.67
N VAL A 409 35.25 -15.08 25.93
CA VAL A 409 35.16 -16.53 26.11
C VAL A 409 36.57 -17.11 26.17
N ALA A 410 36.86 -17.93 27.17
CA ALA A 410 38.12 -18.66 27.29
C ALA A 410 37.87 -20.17 27.25
N MET A 411 38.80 -20.91 26.65
CA MET A 411 38.72 -22.36 26.48
C MET A 411 40.09 -23.01 26.61
N GLN A 412 40.18 -24.09 27.39
CA GLN A 412 41.43 -24.82 27.65
C GLN A 412 41.25 -26.34 27.81
N ASP A 413 40.08 -26.88 27.45
CA ASP A 413 39.71 -28.28 27.72
C ASP A 413 40.55 -29.29 26.92
N GLU A 414 40.87 -28.97 25.67
CA GLU A 414 41.62 -29.85 24.78
C GLU A 414 43.11 -29.55 24.81
N ARG A 415 43.93 -30.55 24.47
CA ARG A 415 45.39 -30.37 24.30
C ARG A 415 45.74 -29.54 23.06
N SER A 416 44.83 -29.46 22.07
CA SER A 416 45.04 -28.76 20.80
C SER A 416 44.45 -27.35 20.82
N GLN A 417 45.28 -26.35 20.51
CA GLN A 417 44.89 -24.95 20.38
C GLN A 417 43.76 -24.75 19.36
N LEU A 418 43.82 -25.42 18.19
CA LEU A 418 42.80 -25.28 17.14
C LEU A 418 41.44 -25.78 17.62
N MET A 419 41.42 -26.89 18.36
CA MET A 419 40.19 -27.44 18.93
C MET A 419 39.62 -26.51 20.01
N ASN A 420 40.48 -25.95 20.86
CA ASN A 420 40.06 -24.95 21.85
C ASN A 420 39.51 -23.68 21.19
N ARG A 421 40.14 -23.19 20.11
CA ARG A 421 39.64 -22.05 19.32
C ARG A 421 38.27 -22.34 18.71
N ALA A 422 38.09 -23.51 18.10
CA ALA A 422 36.80 -23.91 17.51
C ALA A 422 35.68 -24.01 18.56
N LYS A 423 35.96 -24.62 19.72
CA LYS A 423 35.01 -24.67 20.85
C LYS A 423 34.71 -23.27 21.41
N ALA A 424 35.74 -22.44 21.61
CA ALA A 424 35.58 -21.05 22.07
C ALA A 424 34.70 -20.25 21.10
N MET A 425 34.90 -20.40 19.78
CA MET A 425 34.07 -19.76 18.77
C MET A 425 32.61 -20.22 18.83
N LYS A 426 32.38 -21.52 19.03
CA LYS A 426 31.02 -22.08 19.18
C LYS A 426 30.30 -21.49 20.41
N ILE A 427 31.00 -21.38 21.54
CA ILE A 427 30.45 -20.77 22.76
C ILE A 427 30.24 -19.27 22.58
N LEU A 428 31.18 -18.57 21.92
CA LEU A 428 31.05 -17.14 21.64
C LEU A 428 29.80 -16.88 20.79
N ARG A 429 29.59 -17.65 19.72
CA ARG A 429 28.39 -17.57 18.89
C ARG A 429 27.13 -17.82 19.71
N ALA A 430 27.11 -18.85 20.56
CA ALA A 430 25.97 -19.13 21.42
C ALA A 430 25.67 -17.99 22.41
N ARG A 431 26.70 -17.38 23.02
CA ARG A 431 26.54 -16.23 23.93
C ARG A 431 26.03 -14.98 23.22
N LEU A 432 26.58 -14.68 22.05
CA LEU A 432 26.12 -13.55 21.23
C LEU A 432 24.68 -13.76 20.78
N TYR A 433 24.34 -14.99 20.38
CA TYR A 433 22.98 -15.36 19.99
C TYR A 433 21.99 -15.17 21.13
N GLU A 434 22.30 -15.67 22.31
CA GLU A 434 21.41 -15.52 23.47
C GLU A 434 21.29 -14.06 23.91
N ALA A 435 22.37 -13.29 23.87
CA ALA A 435 22.35 -11.86 24.20
C ALA A 435 21.45 -11.07 23.23
N GLU A 436 21.59 -11.31 21.91
CA GLU A 436 20.78 -10.63 20.90
C GLU A 436 19.31 -11.08 20.96
N ARG A 437 19.08 -12.38 21.14
CA ARG A 437 17.73 -12.93 21.35
C ARG A 437 17.07 -12.31 22.59
N SER A 438 17.79 -12.17 23.69
CA SER A 438 17.29 -11.53 24.91
C SER A 438 17.00 -10.04 24.69
N ARG A 439 17.87 -9.31 23.99
CA ARG A 439 17.65 -7.90 23.62
C ARG A 439 16.36 -7.73 22.82
N LEU A 440 16.19 -8.50 21.75
CA LEU A 440 14.99 -8.44 20.90
C LEU A 440 13.73 -8.87 21.67
N HIS A 441 13.84 -9.85 22.56
CA HIS A 441 12.71 -10.25 23.41
C HIS A 441 12.30 -9.15 24.39
N ASN A 442 13.26 -8.44 24.98
CA ASN A 442 13.00 -7.32 25.88
C ASN A 442 12.37 -6.14 25.14
N GLU A 443 12.90 -5.79 23.96
CA GLU A 443 12.32 -4.75 23.09
C GLU A 443 10.87 -5.08 22.74
N ARG A 444 10.60 -6.31 22.31
CA ARG A 444 9.24 -6.79 22.03
C ARG A 444 8.33 -6.74 23.24
N SER A 445 8.82 -7.18 24.40
CA SER A 445 8.05 -7.17 25.63
C SER A 445 7.68 -5.74 26.03
N SER A 446 8.60 -4.78 25.84
CA SER A 446 8.34 -3.37 26.10
C SER A 446 7.33 -2.78 25.11
N HIS A 447 7.47 -3.06 23.80
CA HIS A 447 6.51 -2.64 22.78
C HIS A 447 5.12 -3.21 23.04
N ARG A 448 5.02 -4.52 23.32
CA ARG A 448 3.77 -5.19 23.68
C ARG A 448 3.13 -4.56 24.92
N SER A 449 3.91 -4.28 25.97
CA SER A 449 3.41 -3.64 27.18
C SER A 449 2.88 -2.23 26.90
N SER A 450 3.54 -1.47 26.02
CA SER A 450 3.11 -0.12 25.64
C SER A 450 1.82 -0.11 24.82
N GLN A 451 1.58 -1.14 24.00
CA GLN A 451 0.35 -1.27 23.21
C GLN A 451 -0.85 -1.65 24.08
N ILE A 452 -0.66 -2.56 25.03
CA ILE A 452 -1.77 -3.15 25.81
C ILE A 452 -2.19 -2.26 27.01
N GLY A 453 -1.24 -1.54 27.62
CA GLY A 453 -1.49 -0.80 28.86
C GLY A 453 -1.89 -1.73 30.02
N ASP A 454 -2.76 -1.25 30.91
CA ASP A 454 -3.20 -1.99 32.11
C ASP A 454 -4.46 -2.84 31.84
N ALA A 455 -4.90 -2.97 30.59
CA ALA A 455 -6.16 -3.62 30.21
C ALA A 455 -7.39 -3.02 30.94
N SER A 456 -7.31 -1.74 31.30
CA SER A 456 -8.33 -1.07 32.10
C SER A 456 -9.51 -0.60 31.25
N ARG A 457 -10.68 -0.41 31.88
CA ARG A 457 -11.89 0.09 31.18
C ARG A 457 -11.73 1.51 30.61
N SER A 458 -10.73 2.25 31.07
CA SER A 458 -10.49 3.65 30.71
C SER A 458 -9.70 3.81 29.41
N GLU A 459 -8.77 2.88 29.14
CA GLU A 459 -7.80 2.92 28.02
C GLU A 459 -8.33 2.35 26.71
N LYS A 460 -9.66 2.35 26.54
CA LYS A 460 -10.33 1.76 25.38
C LYS A 460 -10.01 2.52 24.08
N ILE A 461 -9.64 1.77 23.04
CA ILE A 461 -9.57 2.30 21.66
C ILE A 461 -10.92 2.14 20.96
N ARG A 462 -11.63 1.04 21.21
CA ARG A 462 -12.91 0.73 20.56
C ARG A 462 -13.94 0.20 21.55
N THR A 463 -15.21 0.52 21.33
CA THR A 463 -16.34 -0.05 22.09
C THR A 463 -17.33 -0.73 21.15
N TYR A 464 -17.65 -1.98 21.48
CA TYR A 464 -18.64 -2.85 20.86
C TYR A 464 -19.90 -2.83 21.74
N ASN A 465 -20.91 -2.07 21.35
CA ASN A 465 -22.14 -1.87 22.12
C ASN A 465 -23.29 -2.64 21.45
N PHE A 466 -23.57 -3.85 21.94
CA PHE A 466 -24.61 -4.71 21.39
C PHE A 466 -26.03 -4.17 21.59
N PRO A 467 -26.42 -3.62 22.77
CA PRO A 467 -27.75 -3.03 22.95
C PRO A 467 -28.10 -1.90 21.97
N GLN A 468 -27.08 -1.21 21.45
CA GLN A 468 -27.24 -0.11 20.49
C GLN A 468 -26.85 -0.50 19.05
N ASP A 469 -26.51 -1.78 18.82
CA ASP A 469 -26.02 -2.29 17.53
C ASP A 469 -24.92 -1.40 16.92
N ARG A 470 -23.92 -1.02 17.73
CA ARG A 470 -22.93 -0.01 17.33
C ARG A 470 -21.52 -0.35 17.77
N VAL A 471 -20.57 -0.17 16.86
CA VAL A 471 -19.13 -0.19 17.14
C VAL A 471 -18.60 1.23 17.01
N THR A 472 -17.78 1.68 17.96
CA THR A 472 -17.23 3.05 17.97
C THR A 472 -15.75 3.04 18.31
N ASP A 473 -14.93 3.63 17.45
CA ASP A 473 -13.52 3.91 17.72
C ASP A 473 -13.39 5.31 18.35
N HIS A 474 -12.84 5.37 19.57
CA HIS A 474 -12.76 6.60 20.38
C HIS A 474 -11.59 7.50 20.00
N ARG A 475 -10.63 7.01 19.21
CA ARG A 475 -9.46 7.81 18.79
C ARG A 475 -9.83 8.79 17.70
N VAL A 476 -10.74 8.37 16.83
CA VAL A 476 -11.23 9.14 15.68
C VAL A 476 -12.72 9.50 15.78
N ASN A 477 -13.44 8.97 16.78
CA ASN A 477 -14.87 9.16 16.99
C ASN A 477 -15.75 8.69 15.82
N ILE A 478 -15.31 7.64 15.12
CA ILE A 478 -16.06 7.00 14.03
C ILE A 478 -16.90 5.87 14.61
N SER A 479 -18.14 5.77 14.15
CA SER A 479 -19.05 4.71 14.52
C SER A 479 -19.67 4.04 13.31
N THR A 480 -19.75 2.72 13.35
CA THR A 480 -20.51 1.90 12.40
C THR A 480 -21.62 1.15 13.14
N ASN A 481 -22.70 0.87 12.42
CA ASN A 481 -23.81 0.03 12.91
C ASN A 481 -23.66 -1.38 12.34
N ASN A 482 -24.58 -2.30 12.67
CA ASN A 482 -24.50 -3.70 12.25
C ASN A 482 -23.27 -4.41 12.85
N ILE A 483 -23.27 -4.50 14.19
CA ILE A 483 -22.20 -5.13 14.97
C ILE A 483 -21.98 -6.59 14.56
N GLU A 484 -23.04 -7.29 14.15
CA GLU A 484 -22.96 -8.70 13.75
C GLU A 484 -22.05 -8.87 12.53
N SER A 485 -22.22 -8.04 11.50
CA SER A 485 -21.36 -8.07 10.31
C SER A 485 -19.92 -7.70 10.63
N VAL A 486 -19.70 -6.76 11.57
CA VAL A 486 -18.35 -6.39 12.01
C VAL A 486 -17.70 -7.57 12.74
N MET A 487 -18.42 -8.23 13.66
CA MET A 487 -17.93 -9.39 14.41
C MET A 487 -17.72 -10.62 13.53
N ALA A 488 -18.40 -10.72 12.38
CA ALA A 488 -18.12 -11.74 11.36
C ALA A 488 -16.89 -11.42 10.49
N GLY A 489 -16.38 -10.17 10.54
CA GLY A 489 -15.22 -9.71 9.78
C GLY A 489 -15.53 -9.14 8.39
N GLU A 490 -16.78 -9.21 7.92
CA GLU A 490 -17.17 -8.81 6.55
C GLU A 490 -17.12 -7.29 6.34
N SER A 491 -17.69 -6.51 7.26
CA SER A 491 -17.71 -5.04 7.22
C SER A 491 -16.60 -4.39 8.05
N LEU A 492 -15.67 -5.19 8.58
CA LEU A 492 -14.55 -4.68 9.37
C LEU A 492 -13.57 -3.87 8.50
N ASN A 493 -13.45 -4.20 7.21
CA ASN A 493 -12.53 -3.50 6.30
C ASN A 493 -12.83 -2.00 6.21
N ASP A 494 -14.08 -1.66 5.91
CA ASP A 494 -14.51 -0.28 5.72
C ASP A 494 -14.25 0.56 6.98
N LEU A 495 -14.45 -0.03 8.16
CA LEU A 495 -14.17 0.61 9.44
C LEU A 495 -12.66 0.82 9.63
N ILE A 496 -11.84 -0.20 9.36
CA ILE A 496 -10.39 -0.12 9.52
C ILE A 496 -9.78 0.90 8.55
N GLU A 497 -10.17 0.88 7.27
CA GLU A 497 -9.67 1.81 6.26
C GLU A 497 -9.96 3.26 6.63
N GLU A 498 -11.20 3.55 7.05
CA GLU A 498 -11.58 4.90 7.48
C GLU A 498 -10.82 5.32 8.75
N ILE A 499 -10.62 4.41 9.71
CA ILE A 499 -9.80 4.70 10.91
C ILE A 499 -8.35 5.00 10.52
N ILE A 500 -7.76 4.19 9.63
CA ILE A 500 -6.39 4.40 9.15
C ILE A 500 -6.27 5.78 8.52
N LEU A 501 -7.17 6.13 7.61
CA LEU A 501 -7.17 7.42 6.93
C LEU A 501 -7.22 8.60 7.93
N GLN A 502 -8.13 8.55 8.91
CA GLN A 502 -8.27 9.61 9.89
C GLN A 502 -7.06 9.71 10.84
N LEU A 503 -6.51 8.57 11.29
CA LEU A 503 -5.31 8.57 12.12
C LEU A 503 -4.10 9.13 11.37
N GLN A 504 -3.90 8.67 10.15
CA GLN A 504 -2.83 9.13 9.28
C GLN A 504 -2.92 10.63 8.96
N THR A 505 -4.13 11.11 8.71
CA THR A 505 -4.39 12.54 8.50
C THR A 505 -4.04 13.36 9.74
N LYS A 506 -4.39 12.87 10.94
CA LYS A 506 -4.01 13.50 12.21
C LYS A 506 -2.49 13.47 12.45
N ASP A 507 -1.85 12.34 12.18
CA ASP A 507 -0.40 12.21 12.35
C ASP A 507 0.35 13.16 11.41
N LEU A 508 -0.11 13.26 10.16
CA LEU A 508 0.44 14.20 9.18
C LEU A 508 0.23 15.65 9.62
N ASP A 509 -0.96 16.02 10.09
CA ASP A 509 -1.25 17.35 10.66
C ASP A 509 -0.30 17.69 11.83
N LEU A 510 -0.08 16.74 12.75
CA LEU A 510 0.87 16.91 13.87
C LEU A 510 2.32 17.08 13.42
N ILE A 511 2.74 16.38 12.38
CA ILE A 511 4.10 16.52 11.81
C ILE A 511 4.24 17.90 11.18
N LEU A 512 3.24 18.35 10.43
CA LEU A 512 3.28 19.63 9.72
C LEU A 512 3.17 20.84 10.64
N ASN A 513 2.56 20.70 11.82
CA ASN A 513 2.43 21.77 12.81
C ASN A 513 3.59 21.81 13.85
N LYS A 514 4.55 20.88 13.77
CA LYS A 514 5.73 20.84 14.65
C LYS A 514 6.92 21.66 14.14
N ASP A 515 6.88 22.06 12.86
CA ASP A 515 7.80 23.02 12.24
C ASP A 515 7.26 24.46 12.36
#